data_AF-A0A6I0LPT9-F1
#
_entry.id   AF-A0A6I0LPT9-F1
#
_cell.length_a   1.000
_cell.length_b   1.000
_cell.length_c   1.000
_cell.angle_alpha   90.00
_cell.angle_beta   90.00
_cell.angle_gamma   90.00
#
_symmetry.space_group_name_H-M   'P 1'
#
loop_
_entity.id
_entity.type
_entity.pdbx_description
1 polymer ?
#
loop_
_entity_poly.entity_id
_entity_poly.type
_entity_poly.pdbx_seq_one_letter_code
_entity_poly.pdbx_strand_id
1 'polypeptide(L)' 'MKTIKDLTVKVTYTVGLSDVQVSDEVYEALSNCYDKGGKVDPDSFNNKEQTASEWLSDHIHEADAMDWEYDIEDFNDLD' A
#
# COMPACT_ATOMS: atom_id res chain seq x y z
N MET A 1 22.14 -8.76 -26.13
CA MET A 1 20.83 -8.25 -25.66
C MET A 1 19.88 -9.44 -25.65
N LYS A 2 19.02 -9.54 -24.64
CA LYS A 2 17.98 -10.58 -24.55
C LYS A 2 16.61 -9.89 -24.45
N THR A 3 15.55 -10.60 -24.83
CA THR A 3 14.18 -10.11 -24.74
C THR A 3 13.41 -11.01 -23.79
N ILE A 4 12.82 -10.42 -22.75
CA ILE A 4 11.90 -11.11 -21.83
C ILE A 4 10.53 -11.13 -22.51
N LYS A 5 9.86 -12.29 -22.48
CA LYS A 5 8.52 -12.43 -23.06
C LYS A 5 7.49 -11.79 -22.15
N ASP A 6 7.49 -12.20 -20.89
CA ASP A 6 6.57 -11.71 -19.86
C ASP A 6 7.34 -11.50 -18.54
N LEU A 7 7.09 -10.37 -17.88
CA LEU A 7 7.68 -10.01 -16.60
C LEU A 7 6.59 -9.44 -15.70
N THR A 8 6.37 -10.07 -14.55
CA THR A 8 5.50 -9.53 -13.50
C THR A 8 6.37 -9.15 -12.30
N VAL A 9 6.28 -7.88 -11.91
CA VAL A 9 6.99 -7.34 -10.75
C VAL A 9 5.96 -6.76 -9.80
N LYS A 10 6.03 -7.19 -8.55
CA LYS A 10 5.37 -6.50 -7.44
C LYS A 10 6.32 -5.46 -6.89
N VAL A 11 5.81 -4.24 -6.76
CA VAL A 11 6.54 -3.13 -6.16
C VAL A 11 5.94 -2.88 -4.78
N THR A 12 6.79 -2.83 -3.77
CA THR A 12 6.43 -2.38 -2.43
C THR A 12 7.18 -1.08 -2.16
N TYR A 13 6.47 -0.04 -1.71
CA TYR A 13 7.09 1.22 -1.32
C TYR A 13 6.66 1.59 0.10
N THR A 14 7.57 2.21 0.84
CA THR A 14 7.34 2.62 2.24
C THR A 14 7.36 4.13 2.36
N VAL A 15 6.26 4.70 2.88
CA VAL A 15 6.14 6.12 3.20
C VAL A 15 6.10 6.29 4.71
N GLY A 16 6.91 7.20 5.24
CA GLY A 16 6.92 7.59 6.65
C GLY A 16 6.36 8.99 6.81
N LEU A 17 5.31 9.14 7.61
CA LEU A 17 4.73 10.43 7.95
C LEU A 17 4.99 10.75 9.42
N SER A 18 5.20 12.03 9.75
CA SER A 18 5.40 12.52 11.11
C SER A 18 4.45 13.68 11.40
N ASP A 19 4.01 13.81 12.65
CA ASP A 19 3.15 14.90 13.14
C ASP A 19 1.85 15.12 12.34
N VAL A 20 1.27 14.05 11.81
CA VAL A 20 0.04 14.09 11.03
C VAL A 20 -1.17 14.33 11.93
N GLN A 21 -1.93 15.39 11.64
CA GLN A 21 -3.22 15.64 12.27
C GLN A 21 -4.33 14.96 11.45
N VAL A 22 -5.18 14.20 12.14
CA VAL A 22 -6.32 13.50 11.55
C VAL A 22 -7.58 13.73 12.40
N SER A 23 -8.76 13.47 11.85
CA SER A 23 -10.00 13.46 12.63
C SER A 23 -10.04 12.24 13.57
N ASP A 24 -10.87 12.31 14.61
CA ASP A 24 -11.09 11.19 15.55
C ASP A 24 -11.53 9.91 14.80
N GLU A 25 -12.40 10.06 13.80
CA GLU A 25 -12.89 8.96 12.98
C GLU A 25 -11.76 8.25 12.21
N VAL A 26 -10.88 9.01 11.56
CA VAL A 26 -9.72 8.47 10.84
C VAL A 26 -8.74 7.82 11.81
N TYR A 27 -8.49 8.46 12.96
CA TYR A 27 -7.62 7.88 13.98
C TYR A 27 -8.13 6.51 14.45
N GLU A 28 -9.42 6.41 14.79
CA GLU A 28 -10.04 5.16 15.20
C GLU A 28 -10.01 4.09 14.09
N ALA A 29 -10.22 4.49 12.84
CA ALA A 29 -10.18 3.62 11.68
C ALA A 29 -8.79 3.00 11.48
N LEU A 30 -7.75 3.84 11.46
CA LEU A 30 -6.35 3.41 11.32
C LEU A 30 -5.91 2.53 12.50
N SER A 31 -6.22 2.93 13.74
CA SER A 31 -5.91 2.14 14.93
C SER A 31 -6.59 0.77 14.88
N ASN A 32 -7.85 0.70 14.43
CA ASN A 32 -8.56 -0.57 14.35
C ASN A 32 -7.94 -1.53 13.32
N CYS A 33 -7.49 -1.00 12.18
CA CYS A 33 -6.79 -1.81 11.17
C CYS A 33 -5.45 -2.30 11.72
N TYR A 34 -4.70 -1.44 12.41
CA TYR A 34 -3.44 -1.81 13.07
C TYR A 34 -3.63 -2.94 14.09
N ASP A 35 -4.62 -2.81 14.99
CA ASP A 35 -4.92 -3.81 16.02
C ASP A 35 -5.31 -5.17 15.43
N LYS A 36 -5.81 -5.20 14.18
CA LYS A 36 -6.16 -6.41 13.43
C LYS A 36 -5.03 -6.97 12.55
N GLY A 37 -3.83 -6.40 12.64
CA GLY A 37 -2.66 -6.86 11.88
C GLY A 37 -2.17 -5.90 10.79
N GLY A 38 -2.71 -4.68 10.74
CA GLY A 38 -2.20 -3.58 9.92
C GLY A 38 -2.50 -3.67 8.43
N LYS A 39 -3.27 -4.67 7.98
CA LYS A 39 -3.73 -4.76 6.59
C LYS A 39 -5.00 -3.94 6.42
N VAL A 40 -5.02 -3.10 5.39
CA VAL A 40 -6.19 -2.33 4.97
C VAL A 40 -6.60 -2.84 3.59
N ASP A 41 -7.82 -3.34 3.48
CA ASP A 41 -8.40 -3.79 2.21
C ASP A 41 -9.21 -2.64 1.59
N PRO A 42 -8.80 -2.09 0.43
CA PRO A 42 -9.50 -0.99 -0.22
C PRO A 42 -10.93 -1.35 -0.65
N ASP A 43 -11.19 -2.64 -0.90
CA ASP A 43 -12.48 -3.15 -1.35
C ASP A 43 -13.35 -3.64 -0.19
N SER A 44 -12.95 -3.35 1.06
CA SER A 44 -13.70 -3.76 2.24
C SER A 44 -15.05 -3.05 2.34
N PHE A 45 -16.08 -3.81 2.70
CA PHE A 45 -17.41 -3.27 3.04
C PHE A 45 -17.51 -2.83 4.52
N ASN A 46 -16.42 -2.91 5.28
CA ASN A 46 -16.37 -2.41 6.64
C ASN A 46 -16.08 -0.91 6.64
N ASN A 47 -16.99 -0.10 7.17
CA ASN A 47 -16.85 1.36 7.21
C ASN A 47 -15.49 1.83 7.77
N LYS A 48 -14.94 1.16 8.81
CA LYS A 48 -13.65 1.56 9.38
C LYS A 48 -12.48 1.28 8.42
N GLU A 49 -12.50 0.14 7.74
CA GLU A 49 -11.46 -0.17 6.74
C GLU A 49 -11.58 0.75 5.53
N GLN A 50 -12.81 1.09 5.11
CA GLN A 50 -13.06 2.05 4.05
C GLN A 50 -12.51 3.44 4.39
N THR A 51 -12.86 3.98 5.58
CA THR A 51 -12.31 5.27 6.04
C THR A 51 -10.79 5.27 6.10
N ALA A 52 -10.18 4.19 6.61
CA ALA A 52 -8.73 4.06 6.64
C ALA A 52 -8.13 4.03 5.23
N SER A 53 -8.73 3.25 4.31
CA SER A 53 -8.27 3.13 2.94
C SER A 53 -8.35 4.45 2.19
N GLU A 54 -9.46 5.18 2.29
CA GLU A 54 -9.66 6.48 1.65
C GLU A 54 -8.61 7.49 2.14
N TRP A 55 -8.41 7.55 3.45
CA TRP A 55 -7.40 8.45 4.00
C TRP A 55 -5.98 8.06 3.54
N LEU A 56 -5.64 6.78 3.55
CA LEU A 56 -4.32 6.30 3.08
C LEU A 56 -4.12 6.61 1.60
N SER A 57 -5.12 6.41 0.74
CA SER A 57 -4.98 6.72 -0.70
C SER A 57 -4.75 8.21 -0.98
N ASP A 58 -5.32 9.08 -0.14
CA ASP A 58 -5.21 10.53 -0.28
C ASP A 58 -3.88 11.09 0.26
N HIS A 59 -3.18 10.36 1.13
CA HIS A 59 -2.01 10.88 1.86
C HIS A 59 -0.73 10.06 1.66
N ILE A 60 -0.83 8.87 1.06
CA ILE A 60 0.31 7.99 0.79
C ILE A 60 0.51 7.89 -0.71
N HIS A 61 1.63 8.41 -1.18
CA HIS A 61 1.97 8.42 -2.60
C HIS A 61 3.34 7.82 -2.85
N GLU A 62 3.48 7.13 -3.97
CA GLU A 62 4.75 6.53 -4.39
C GLU A 62 5.89 7.56 -4.50
N ALA A 63 5.55 8.81 -4.86
CA ALA A 63 6.53 9.90 -4.95
C ALA A 63 7.14 10.29 -3.59
N ASP A 64 6.47 9.96 -2.49
CA ASP A 64 6.90 10.26 -1.12
C ASP A 64 7.60 9.05 -0.47
N ALA A 65 7.84 7.99 -1.24
CA ALA A 65 8.49 6.79 -0.74
C ALA A 65 9.94 7.08 -0.29
N MET A 66 10.27 6.56 0.88
CA MET A 66 11.63 6.60 1.41
C MET A 66 12.44 5.39 0.92
N ASP A 67 11.78 4.26 0.71
CA ASP A 67 12.36 2.99 0.29
C ASP A 67 11.44 2.26 -0.70
N TRP A 68 12.05 1.54 -1.65
CA TRP A 68 11.37 0.67 -2.61
C TRP A 68 11.97 -0.75 -2.59
N GLU A 69 11.10 -1.73 -2.71
CA GLU A 69 11.43 -3.14 -2.87
C GLU A 69 10.73 -3.71 -4.11
N TYR A 70 11.44 -4.54 -4.86
CA TYR A 70 10.95 -5.15 -6.09
C TYR A 70 11.00 -6.67 -5.97
N ASP A 71 9.84 -7.30 -6.11
CA ASP A 71 9.71 -8.75 -6.16
C ASP A 71 9.36 -9.18 -7.58
N ILE A 72 10.22 -9.97 -8.22
CA ILE A 72 9.89 -10.62 -9.50
C ILE A 72 9.00 -11.82 -9.19
N GLU A 73 7.69 -11.68 -9.43
CA GLU A 73 6.70 -12.74 -9.16
C GLU A 73 6.59 -13.73 -10.32
N ASP A 74 6.81 -13.28 -11.55
CA ASP A 74 6.85 -14.14 -12.74
C ASP A 74 7.88 -13.64 -13.76
N PHE A 75 8.57 -14.59 -14.40
CA PHE A 75 9.59 -14.34 -15.40
C PHE A 75 9.51 -15.43 -16.49
N ASN A 76 9.08 -15.04 -17.69
CA ASN A 76 9.06 -15.91 -18.86
C ASN A 76 10.04 -15.40 -19.92
N ASP A 77 10.98 -16.24 -20.30
CA ASP A 77 11.88 -15.98 -21.43
C ASP A 77 11.22 -16.38 -22.76
N LEU A 78 11.73 -15.83 -23.86
CA LEU A 78 11.51 -16.40 -25.18
C LEU A 78 12.44 -17.62 -25.31
N ASP A 79 11.86 -18.82 -25.36
CA ASP A 79 12.59 -20.08 -25.62
C ASP A 79 13.55 -19.99 -26.82
#